data_AF-A0A8H3NLW9-F1
#
_entry.id   AF-A0A8H3NLW9-F1
#
_cell.length_a   1.000
_cell.length_b   1.000
_cell.length_c   1.000
_cell.angle_alpha   90.00
_cell.angle_beta   90.00
_cell.angle_gamma   90.00
#
_symmetry.space_group_name_H-M   'P 1'
#
loop_
_entity.id
_entity.type
_entity.pdbx_description
1 polymer ?
#
loop_
_entity_poly.entity_id
_entity_poly.type
_entity_poly.pdbx_seq_one_letter_code
_entity_poly.pdbx_strand_id
1 'polypeptide(L)'
;MGSSISNVLGAFSLGLLFHPTHIDFDRSAKLYAAVLLAITTLFVVLAFFNQLNEFVGGFLIALFGIYVMSILYAVYKGVATGPELSDSDSDAGSVDHVVDSVTEATPLIESQSDQIPERSTRSLLYHVTKLLFGLIALSLAGYLLSHSAVSIADSLHLSGTVFGLTILSFATTLPEKLIAVLSGSRGHVNIMAATTAGSNIFLLTLCAGVVALAGNTRNQSDTFVLFDLITVWVSSLGFFLVVILGLGRIAGVIFLAAYLAFLALEFTVYRR
;
A
#
# COMPACT_ATOMS: atom_id res chain seq x y z
N MET A 1 8.56 7.32 -7.11
CA MET A 1 9.45 6.13 -7.19
C MET A 1 9.78 5.57 -5.82
N GLY A 2 10.40 6.33 -4.91
CA GLY A 2 10.69 5.88 -3.54
C GLY A 2 9.52 5.23 -2.79
N SER A 3 8.31 5.81 -2.86
CA SER A 3 7.11 5.22 -2.24
C SER A 3 6.78 3.82 -2.79
N SER A 4 6.95 3.61 -4.10
CA SER A 4 6.76 2.30 -4.73
C SER A 4 7.79 1.28 -4.23
N ILE A 5 9.07 1.69 -4.16
CA ILE A 5 10.16 0.87 -3.61
C ILE A 5 9.88 0.52 -2.14
N SER A 6 9.53 1.49 -1.31
CA SER A 6 9.22 1.31 0.11
C SER A 6 8.01 0.40 0.34
N ASN A 7 7.01 0.46 -0.54
CA ASN A 7 5.85 -0.39 -0.44
C ASN A 7 6.22 -1.85 -0.75
N VAL A 8 6.94 -2.10 -1.84
CA VAL A 8 7.32 -3.47 -2.25
C VAL A 8 8.41 -4.06 -1.34
N LEU A 9 9.54 -3.37 -1.17
CA LEU A 9 10.66 -3.91 -0.40
C LEU A 9 10.47 -3.76 1.11
N GLY A 10 9.61 -2.84 1.55
CA GLY A 10 9.38 -2.57 2.97
C GLY A 10 8.05 -3.08 3.51
N ALA A 11 6.91 -2.68 2.94
CA ALA A 11 5.60 -3.07 3.49
C ALA A 11 5.30 -4.55 3.26
N PHE A 12 5.41 -5.00 2.01
CA PHE A 12 5.16 -6.41 1.67
C PHE A 12 6.14 -7.36 2.39
N SER A 13 7.41 -6.96 2.52
CA SER A 13 8.41 -7.77 3.23
C SER A 13 8.12 -7.93 4.72
N LEU A 14 7.66 -6.85 5.39
CA LEU A 14 7.18 -6.91 6.76
C LEU A 14 6.00 -7.88 6.87
N GLY A 15 5.02 -7.76 5.99
CA GLY A 15 3.87 -8.67 5.99
C GLY A 15 4.25 -10.15 5.82
N LEU A 16 5.22 -10.46 4.96
CA LEU A 16 5.78 -11.82 4.82
C LEU A 16 6.47 -12.32 6.09
N LEU A 17 7.18 -11.45 6.82
CA LEU A 17 7.88 -11.79 8.06
C LEU A 17 6.91 -12.26 9.15
N PHE A 18 5.75 -11.59 9.24
CA PHE A 18 4.75 -11.86 10.27
C PHE A 18 3.78 -13.00 9.92
N HIS A 19 3.89 -13.59 8.74
CA HIS A 19 2.98 -14.64 8.30
C HIS A 19 3.30 -16.03 8.91
N PRO A 20 2.33 -16.79 9.45
CA PRO A 20 2.51 -18.18 9.88
C PRO A 20 2.87 -19.11 8.70
N THR A 21 3.66 -20.16 8.92
CA THR A 21 4.35 -20.92 7.85
C THR A 21 3.42 -21.55 6.78
N HIS A 22 3.96 -21.66 5.54
CA HIS A 22 3.34 -22.03 4.25
C HIS A 22 2.50 -20.90 3.60
N ILE A 23 2.98 -20.39 2.46
CA ILE A 23 2.32 -19.31 1.70
C ILE A 23 1.89 -19.85 0.35
N ASP A 24 0.58 -19.93 0.13
CA ASP A 24 0.02 -20.19 -1.18
C ASP A 24 -0.76 -18.96 -1.65
N PHE A 25 -0.19 -18.29 -2.66
CA PHE A 25 -0.87 -17.20 -3.34
C PHE A 25 -1.88 -17.73 -4.34
N ASP A 26 -3.10 -17.19 -4.28
CA ASP A 26 -4.17 -17.54 -5.19
C ASP A 26 -3.94 -16.99 -6.61
N ARG A 27 -4.85 -17.34 -7.52
CA ARG A 27 -4.78 -16.89 -8.92
C ARG A 27 -4.91 -15.37 -9.04
N SER A 28 -5.67 -14.74 -8.15
CA SER A 28 -5.92 -13.30 -8.14
C SER A 28 -4.66 -12.53 -7.76
N ALA A 29 -3.96 -12.94 -6.70
CA ALA A 29 -2.69 -12.39 -6.26
C ALA A 29 -1.62 -12.50 -7.36
N LYS A 30 -1.53 -13.67 -8.01
CA LYS A 30 -0.62 -13.88 -9.16
C LYS A 30 -0.96 -12.95 -10.33
N LEU A 31 -2.25 -12.75 -10.62
CA LEU A 31 -2.69 -11.81 -11.65
C LEU A 31 -2.33 -10.36 -11.29
N TYR A 32 -2.60 -9.92 -10.05
CA TYR A 32 -2.25 -8.58 -9.59
C TYR A 32 -0.74 -8.32 -9.67
N ALA A 33 0.08 -9.30 -9.30
CA ALA A 33 1.53 -9.19 -9.41
C ALA A 33 2.00 -9.11 -10.87
N ALA A 34 1.40 -9.89 -11.77
CA ALA A 34 1.70 -9.82 -13.20
C ALA A 34 1.32 -8.45 -13.80
N VAL A 35 0.14 -7.93 -13.45
CA VAL A 35 -0.34 -6.62 -13.90
C VAL A 35 0.56 -5.51 -13.38
N LEU A 36 0.97 -5.58 -12.10
CA LEU A 36 1.93 -4.63 -11.55
C LEU A 36 3.24 -4.66 -12.34
N LEU A 37 3.83 -5.83 -12.57
CA LEU A 37 5.10 -5.94 -13.32
C LEU A 37 4.99 -5.37 -14.74
N ALA A 38 3.88 -5.62 -15.42
CA ALA A 38 3.63 -5.08 -16.76
C ALA A 38 3.55 -3.55 -16.74
N ILE A 39 2.80 -2.97 -15.79
CA ILE A 39 2.66 -1.52 -15.62
C ILE A 39 3.99 -0.89 -15.21
N THR A 40 4.74 -1.51 -14.29
CA THR A 40 6.06 -1.04 -13.89
C THR A 40 7.02 -1.05 -15.08
N THR A 41 7.01 -2.11 -15.90
CA THR A 41 7.86 -2.19 -17.10
C THR A 41 7.51 -1.10 -18.09
N LEU A 42 6.21 -0.88 -18.36
CA LEU A 42 5.75 0.21 -19.21
C LEU A 42 6.20 1.58 -18.69
N PHE A 43 5.99 1.84 -17.40
CA PHE A 43 6.40 3.08 -16.75
C PHE A 43 7.91 3.31 -16.86
N VAL A 44 8.72 2.30 -16.55
CA VAL A 44 10.18 2.39 -16.59
C VAL A 44 10.68 2.63 -18.03
N VAL A 45 10.09 1.97 -19.02
CA VAL A 45 10.44 2.20 -20.43
C VAL A 45 10.09 3.64 -20.85
N LEU A 46 8.89 4.13 -20.52
CA LEU A 46 8.48 5.50 -20.83
C LEU A 46 9.37 6.54 -20.14
N ALA A 47 9.72 6.30 -18.89
CA ALA A 47 10.62 7.15 -18.12
C ALA A 47 12.05 7.13 -18.68
N PHE A 48 12.54 5.96 -19.11
CA PHE A 48 13.89 5.80 -19.67
C PHE A 48 14.07 6.57 -20.99
N PHE A 49 13.06 6.60 -21.86
CA PHE A 49 13.09 7.38 -23.10
C PHE A 49 12.80 8.88 -22.88
N ASN A 50 12.77 9.34 -21.64
CA ASN A 50 12.40 10.71 -21.24
C ASN A 50 11.06 11.17 -21.86
N GLN A 51 10.12 10.23 -22.02
CA GLN A 51 8.82 10.49 -22.62
C GLN A 51 7.77 10.89 -21.59
N LEU A 52 8.13 11.18 -20.33
CA LEU A 52 7.22 11.67 -19.29
C LEU A 52 6.82 13.14 -19.55
N ASN A 53 6.16 13.35 -20.68
CA ASN A 53 5.53 14.58 -21.09
C ASN A 53 4.05 14.57 -20.66
N GLU A 54 3.38 15.70 -20.87
CA GLU A 54 1.96 15.87 -20.55
C GLU A 54 1.07 14.81 -21.21
N PHE A 55 1.35 14.46 -22.48
CA PHE A 55 0.61 13.43 -23.22
C PHE A 55 0.73 12.04 -22.58
N VAL A 56 1.95 11.63 -22.19
CA VAL A 56 2.19 10.36 -21.49
C VAL A 56 1.57 10.40 -20.09
N GLY A 57 1.57 11.57 -19.43
CA GLY A 57 0.84 11.77 -18.18
C GLY A 57 -0.65 11.47 -18.34
N GLY A 58 -1.30 12.05 -19.36
CA GLY A 58 -2.69 11.76 -19.72
C GLY A 58 -2.93 10.27 -20.05
N PHE A 59 -2.01 9.65 -20.79
CA PHE A 59 -2.07 8.22 -21.09
C PHE A 59 -2.00 7.34 -19.83
N LEU A 60 -1.11 7.64 -18.87
CA LEU A 60 -1.01 6.91 -17.60
C LEU A 60 -2.28 7.05 -16.75
N ILE A 61 -2.89 8.24 -16.72
CA ILE A 61 -4.16 8.47 -16.03
C ILE A 61 -5.29 7.65 -16.70
N ALA A 62 -5.36 7.66 -18.03
CA ALA A 62 -6.34 6.87 -18.77
C ALA A 62 -6.15 5.36 -18.54
N LEU A 63 -4.90 4.88 -18.53
CA LEU A 63 -4.56 3.50 -18.21
C LEU A 63 -5.02 3.11 -16.80
N PHE A 64 -4.86 4.00 -15.81
CA PHE A 64 -5.39 3.79 -14.46
C PHE A 64 -6.92 3.69 -14.45
N GLY A 65 -7.62 4.55 -15.19
CA GLY A 65 -9.07 4.49 -15.34
C GLY A 65 -9.54 3.16 -15.93
N ILE A 66 -8.86 2.68 -16.98
CA ILE A 66 -9.12 1.37 -17.59
C ILE A 66 -8.87 0.24 -16.59
N TYR A 67 -7.79 0.31 -15.82
CA TYR A 67 -7.49 -0.66 -14.76
C TYR A 67 -8.62 -0.73 -13.71
N VAL A 68 -9.07 0.42 -13.21
CA VAL A 68 -10.18 0.48 -12.24
C VAL A 68 -11.47 -0.08 -12.84
N MET A 69 -11.82 0.31 -14.08
CA MET A 69 -12.98 -0.21 -14.78
C MET A 69 -12.89 -1.72 -15.02
N SER A 70 -11.71 -2.23 -15.37
CA SER A 70 -11.48 -3.68 -15.54
C SER A 70 -11.70 -4.44 -14.24
N ILE A 71 -11.24 -3.92 -13.11
CA ILE A 71 -11.48 -4.54 -11.79
C ILE A 71 -12.95 -4.47 -11.42
N LEU A 72 -13.59 -3.31 -11.56
CA LEU A 72 -15.02 -3.14 -11.29
C LEU A 72 -15.87 -4.11 -12.11
N TYR A 73 -15.53 -4.26 -13.40
CA TYR A 73 -16.18 -5.21 -14.29
C TYR A 73 -15.93 -6.67 -13.85
N ALA A 74 -14.69 -7.02 -13.47
CA ALA A 74 -14.36 -8.36 -12.99
C ALA A 74 -15.12 -8.72 -11.70
N VAL A 75 -15.26 -7.76 -10.78
CA VAL A 75 -16.05 -7.92 -9.54
C VAL A 75 -17.54 -8.02 -9.86
N TYR A 76 -18.08 -7.14 -10.71
CA TYR A 76 -19.49 -7.17 -11.12
C TYR A 76 -19.89 -8.50 -11.77
N LYS A 77 -18.99 -9.08 -12.57
CA LYS A 77 -19.21 -10.37 -13.24
C LYS A 77 -18.94 -11.57 -12.34
N GLY A 78 -18.55 -11.37 -11.07
CA GLY A 78 -18.23 -12.43 -10.12
C GLY A 78 -16.94 -13.21 -10.45
N VAL A 79 -16.09 -12.67 -11.32
CA VAL A 79 -14.80 -13.27 -11.71
C VAL A 79 -13.70 -12.99 -10.68
N ALA A 80 -13.86 -11.92 -9.89
CA ALA A 80 -12.99 -11.57 -8.78
C ALA A 80 -13.81 -11.34 -7.50
N THR A 81 -13.46 -12.02 -6.40
CA THR A 81 -14.00 -11.73 -5.07
C THR A 81 -13.22 -10.56 -4.46
N GLY A 82 -13.92 -9.58 -3.90
CA GLY A 82 -13.28 -8.50 -3.14
C GLY A 82 -12.58 -9.07 -1.90
N PRO A 83 -11.45 -8.48 -1.46
CA PRO A 83 -10.78 -8.92 -0.25
C PRO A 83 -11.68 -8.69 0.97
N GLU A 84 -12.22 -9.77 1.56
CA GLU A 84 -12.96 -9.68 2.82
C GLU A 84 -11.96 -9.56 3.98
N LEU A 85 -11.89 -8.38 4.59
CA LEU A 85 -11.29 -8.20 5.90
C LEU A 85 -12.28 -8.73 6.94
N SER A 86 -12.01 -9.91 7.50
CA SER A 86 -12.71 -10.42 8.69
C SER A 86 -12.72 -9.34 9.79
N ASP A 87 -13.91 -9.16 10.35
CA ASP A 87 -14.44 -7.96 11.00
C ASP A 87 -13.43 -7.20 11.90
N SER A 88 -13.31 -5.90 11.65
CA SER A 88 -12.77 -4.97 12.64
C SER A 88 -13.85 -4.75 13.69
N ASP A 89 -13.79 -5.52 14.77
CA ASP A 89 -14.34 -5.11 16.07
C ASP A 89 -13.60 -3.85 16.51
N SER A 90 -14.12 -2.70 16.08
CA SER A 90 -13.76 -1.39 16.59
C SER A 90 -14.97 -0.83 17.33
N ASP A 91 -15.45 -1.57 18.32
CA ASP A 91 -16.27 -1.02 19.40
C ASP A 91 -15.37 -0.25 20.36
N ALA A 92 -14.91 0.90 19.88
CA ALA A 92 -14.41 1.95 20.75
C ALA A 92 -15.61 2.70 21.36
N GLY A 93 -16.01 2.25 22.55
CA GLY A 93 -16.63 3.11 23.57
C GLY A 93 -18.13 2.97 23.79
N SER A 94 -18.52 2.12 24.73
CA SER A 94 -19.51 2.49 25.76
C SER A 94 -18.91 2.14 27.11
N VAL A 95 -18.25 3.13 27.72
CA VAL A 95 -17.98 3.10 29.15
C VAL A 95 -19.31 3.36 29.83
N ASP A 96 -19.88 2.35 30.46
CA ASP A 96 -20.64 2.52 31.70
C ASP A 96 -20.45 1.28 32.57
N HIS A 97 -19.58 1.43 33.55
CA HIS A 97 -19.50 0.55 34.71
C HIS A 97 -20.61 0.94 35.67
N VAL A 98 -21.53 0.02 35.99
CA VAL A 98 -22.05 -0.12 37.36
C VAL A 98 -22.18 -1.61 37.68
N VAL A 99 -21.49 -2.00 38.74
CA VAL A 99 -21.52 -3.30 39.41
C VAL A 99 -22.70 -3.33 40.38
N ASP A 100 -23.49 -4.41 40.35
CA ASP A 100 -24.16 -5.06 41.49
C ASP A 100 -25.02 -6.21 40.92
N SER A 101 -25.25 -7.36 41.52
CA SER A 101 -24.76 -8.05 42.71
C SER A 101 -25.25 -9.51 42.57
N VAL A 102 -24.63 -10.39 43.35
CA VAL A 102 -24.74 -11.87 43.41
C VAL A 102 -26.20 -12.38 43.49
N THR A 103 -26.49 -13.59 42.97
CA THR A 103 -26.98 -14.79 43.71
C THR A 103 -27.85 -15.74 42.86
N GLU A 104 -27.56 -17.04 43.07
CA GLU A 104 -28.43 -18.23 42.95
C GLU A 104 -28.57 -19.03 41.64
N ALA A 105 -28.71 -20.33 41.87
CA ALA A 105 -28.31 -21.43 41.03
C ALA A 105 -29.50 -22.14 40.36
N THR A 106 -29.19 -22.80 39.23
CA THR A 106 -29.86 -24.00 38.63
C THR A 106 -31.29 -23.82 38.05
N PRO A 107 -31.77 -24.71 37.14
CA PRO A 107 -31.16 -25.21 35.90
C PRO A 107 -32.18 -25.33 34.71
N LEU A 108 -31.69 -25.75 33.54
CA LEU A 108 -32.41 -26.45 32.44
C LEU A 108 -33.29 -25.67 31.42
N ILE A 109 -32.82 -25.77 30.17
CA ILE A 109 -33.50 -25.63 28.86
C ILE A 109 -33.84 -24.20 28.45
N GLU A 110 -32.90 -23.59 27.72
CA GLU A 110 -33.26 -22.63 26.68
C GLU A 110 -32.36 -22.88 25.47
N SER A 111 -33.00 -23.05 24.32
CA SER A 111 -32.37 -23.17 23.01
C SER A 111 -31.31 -22.08 22.84
N GLN A 112 -30.05 -22.48 22.63
CA GLN A 112 -29.08 -21.61 21.95
C GLN A 112 -29.59 -21.37 20.53
N SER A 113 -30.52 -20.42 20.39
CA SER A 113 -30.59 -19.64 19.18
C SER A 113 -29.26 -18.92 19.07
N ASP A 114 -28.55 -19.15 17.97
CA ASP A 114 -27.43 -18.34 17.54
C ASP A 114 -27.84 -16.87 17.68
N GLN A 115 -27.34 -16.20 18.72
CA GLN A 115 -27.35 -14.75 18.78
C GLN A 115 -26.38 -14.29 17.70
N ILE A 116 -26.87 -14.20 16.46
CA ILE A 116 -26.27 -13.35 15.44
C ILE A 116 -26.28 -11.95 16.07
N PRO A 117 -25.13 -11.36 16.43
CA PRO A 117 -25.12 -10.04 17.02
C PRO A 117 -25.87 -9.10 16.07
N GLU A 118 -26.91 -8.42 16.58
CA GLU A 118 -27.62 -7.41 15.81
C GLU A 118 -26.58 -6.38 15.35
N ARG A 119 -26.20 -6.43 14.07
CA ARG A 119 -25.40 -5.38 13.44
C ARG A 119 -26.21 -4.10 13.57
N SER A 120 -25.87 -3.26 14.54
CA SER A 120 -26.37 -1.90 14.68
C SER A 120 -26.28 -1.24 13.31
N THR A 121 -27.44 -1.06 12.67
CA THR A 121 -27.55 -0.49 11.33
C THR A 121 -27.29 1.02 11.44
N ARG A 122 -26.04 1.41 11.69
CA ARG A 122 -25.64 2.81 11.68
C ARG A 122 -25.98 3.36 10.30
N SER A 123 -26.63 4.53 10.28
CA SER A 123 -27.10 5.15 9.04
C SER A 123 -25.96 5.30 8.02
N LEU A 124 -26.26 5.10 6.72
CA LEU A 124 -25.34 5.35 5.61
C LEU A 124 -24.60 6.69 5.78
N LEU A 125 -25.33 7.71 6.26
CA LEU A 125 -24.80 9.04 6.55
C LEU A 125 -23.60 9.00 7.52
N TYR A 126 -23.63 8.16 8.54
CA TYR A 126 -22.55 8.01 9.51
C TYR A 126 -21.26 7.47 8.87
N HIS A 127 -21.37 6.52 7.95
CA HIS A 127 -20.22 5.98 7.23
C HIS A 127 -19.66 7.00 6.23
N VAL A 128 -20.53 7.73 5.53
CA VAL A 128 -20.12 8.80 4.61
C VAL A 128 -19.42 9.94 5.35
N THR A 129 -19.95 10.39 6.49
CA THR A 129 -19.31 11.45 7.27
C THR A 129 -17.95 11.03 7.82
N LYS A 130 -17.82 9.79 8.32
CA LYS A 130 -16.52 9.22 8.72
C LYS A 130 -15.51 9.19 7.57
N LEU A 131 -15.96 8.76 6.39
CA LEU A 131 -15.11 8.70 5.20
C LEU A 131 -14.61 10.09 4.80
N LEU A 132 -15.51 11.09 4.80
CA LEU A 132 -15.16 12.46 4.47
C LEU A 132 -14.19 13.06 5.50
N PHE A 133 -14.41 12.82 6.79
CA PHE A 133 -13.51 13.29 7.84
C PHE A 133 -12.13 12.64 7.73
N GLY A 134 -12.07 11.33 7.47
CA GLY A 134 -10.81 10.62 7.22
C GLY A 134 -10.05 11.16 6.01
N LEU A 135 -10.75 11.47 4.91
CA LEU A 135 -10.14 12.06 3.72
C LEU A 135 -9.54 13.45 4.01
N ILE A 136 -10.26 14.30 4.74
CA ILE A 136 -9.77 15.64 5.14
C ILE A 136 -8.55 15.50 6.04
N ALA A 137 -8.61 14.62 7.04
CA ALA A 137 -7.49 14.38 7.95
C ALA A 137 -6.25 13.88 7.20
N LEU A 138 -6.42 12.94 6.25
CA LEU A 138 -5.33 12.40 5.44
C LEU A 138 -4.71 13.46 4.52
N SER A 139 -5.55 14.30 3.89
CA SER A 139 -5.09 15.42 3.06
C SER A 139 -4.28 16.44 3.88
N LEU A 140 -4.78 16.81 5.06
CA LEU A 140 -4.09 17.73 5.96
C LEU A 140 -2.76 17.14 6.48
N ALA A 141 -2.76 15.86 6.86
CA ALA A 141 -1.55 15.16 7.28
C ALA A 141 -0.52 15.12 6.14
N GLY A 142 -0.95 14.85 4.90
CA GLY A 142 -0.07 14.89 3.72
C GLY A 142 0.53 16.28 3.48
N TYR A 143 -0.26 17.34 3.61
CA TYR A 143 0.22 18.73 3.50
C TYR A 143 1.26 19.05 4.58
N LEU A 144 0.96 18.77 5.85
CA LEU A 144 1.86 19.02 6.97
C LEU A 144 3.16 18.20 6.86
N LEU A 145 3.05 16.93 6.48
CA LEU A 145 4.19 16.04 6.31
C LEU A 145 5.11 16.55 5.19
N SER A 146 4.54 16.90 4.02
CA SER A 146 5.30 17.43 2.88
C SER A 146 5.98 18.76 3.21
N HIS A 147 5.28 19.68 3.88
CA HIS A 147 5.85 20.97 4.24
C HIS A 147 6.95 20.87 5.30
N SER A 148 6.73 20.04 6.33
CA SER A 148 7.73 19.80 7.38
C SER A 148 8.94 19.04 6.83
N ALA A 149 8.71 18.12 5.89
CA ALA A 149 9.75 17.37 5.19
C ALA A 149 10.76 18.29 4.50
N VAL A 150 10.29 19.28 3.75
CA VAL A 150 11.16 20.24 3.05
C VAL A 150 12.01 21.02 4.06
N SER A 151 11.39 21.55 5.13
CA SER A 151 12.11 22.30 6.16
C SER A 151 13.18 21.46 6.88
N ILE A 152 12.92 20.17 7.12
CA ILE A 152 13.90 19.25 7.72
C ILE A 152 15.03 18.94 6.72
N ALA A 153 14.70 18.72 5.45
CA ALA A 153 15.70 18.47 4.40
C ALA A 153 16.69 19.64 4.29
N ASP A 154 16.18 20.87 4.30
CA ASP A 154 16.99 22.09 4.28
C ASP A 154 17.89 22.19 5.52
N SER A 155 17.35 21.88 6.69
CA SER A 155 18.11 21.91 7.96
C SER A 155 19.22 20.85 8.04
N LEU A 156 19.03 19.71 7.36
CA LEU A 156 20.00 18.61 7.33
C LEU A 156 20.97 18.69 6.13
N HIS A 157 20.87 19.74 5.31
CA HIS A 157 21.62 19.89 4.06
C HIS A 157 21.52 18.67 3.14
N LEU A 158 20.35 18.02 3.13
CA LEU A 158 20.09 16.86 2.26
C LEU A 158 19.50 17.33 0.93
N SER A 159 19.87 16.66 -0.16
CA SER A 159 19.19 16.86 -1.44
C SER A 159 17.70 16.52 -1.30
N GLY A 160 16.84 17.40 -1.84
CA GLY A 160 15.38 17.20 -1.82
C GLY A 160 14.96 15.87 -2.46
N THR A 161 15.72 15.39 -3.46
CA THR A 161 15.49 14.09 -4.11
C THR A 161 15.71 12.94 -3.13
N VAL A 162 16.83 12.92 -2.42
CA VAL A 162 17.16 11.86 -1.43
C VAL A 162 16.13 11.85 -0.30
N PHE A 163 15.79 13.02 0.24
CA PHE A 163 14.79 13.13 1.29
C PHE A 163 13.42 12.62 0.82
N GLY A 164 13.01 13.00 -0.40
CA GLY A 164 11.76 12.57 -1.02
C GLY A 164 11.69 11.06 -1.25
N LEU A 165 12.77 10.47 -1.79
CA LEU A 165 12.87 9.04 -2.09
C LEU A 165 12.97 8.16 -0.85
N THR A 166 13.50 8.68 0.26
CA THR A 166 13.72 7.91 1.49
C THR A 166 12.69 8.24 2.56
N ILE A 167 12.84 9.38 3.23
CA ILE A 167 12.09 9.73 4.44
C ILE A 167 10.62 9.99 4.12
N LEU A 168 10.33 10.81 3.10
CA LEU A 168 8.95 11.13 2.73
C LEU A 168 8.23 9.88 2.18
N SER A 169 8.94 9.09 1.36
CA SER A 169 8.44 7.82 0.83
C SER A 169 8.18 6.77 1.92
N PHE A 170 9.03 6.71 2.94
CA PHE A 170 8.82 5.84 4.10
C PHE A 170 7.58 6.30 4.89
N ALA A 171 7.48 7.59 5.20
CA ALA A 171 6.38 8.14 5.98
C ALA A 171 5.01 7.95 5.30
N THR A 172 4.94 8.19 3.98
CA THR A 172 3.71 8.00 3.20
C THR A 172 3.29 6.53 3.06
N THR A 173 4.21 5.58 3.25
CA THR A 173 3.93 4.14 3.17
C THR A 173 3.77 3.47 4.53
N LEU A 174 3.78 4.24 5.63
CA LEU A 174 3.55 3.72 6.98
C LEU A 174 2.17 3.05 7.13
N PRO A 175 1.06 3.63 6.64
CA PRO A 175 -0.25 3.00 6.72
C PRO A 175 -0.26 1.61 6.04
N GLU A 176 0.37 1.49 4.88
CA GLU A 176 0.49 0.25 4.12
C GLU A 176 1.35 -0.77 4.86
N LYS A 177 2.44 -0.35 5.50
CA LYS A 177 3.25 -1.23 6.35
C LYS A 177 2.41 -1.80 7.50
N LEU A 178 1.58 -0.98 8.14
CA LEU A 178 0.67 -1.44 9.20
C LEU A 178 -0.34 -2.46 8.65
N ILE A 179 -0.99 -2.16 7.53
CA ILE A 179 -1.96 -3.07 6.88
C ILE A 179 -1.28 -4.39 6.47
N ALA A 180 -0.05 -4.32 5.96
CA ALA A 180 0.70 -5.51 5.55
C ALA A 180 1.07 -6.40 6.75
N VAL A 181 1.53 -5.82 7.87
CA VAL A 181 1.80 -6.55 9.11
C VAL A 181 0.52 -7.20 9.66
N LEU A 182 -0.59 -6.47 9.68
CA LEU A 182 -1.88 -6.98 10.14
C LEU A 182 -2.40 -8.10 9.23
N SER A 183 -2.27 -7.94 7.91
CA SER A 183 -2.71 -8.95 6.94
C SER A 183 -1.81 -10.19 6.99
N GLY A 184 -0.49 -10.01 7.12
CA GLY A 184 0.49 -11.08 7.29
C GLY A 184 0.20 -11.91 8.54
N SER A 185 0.11 -11.25 9.70
CA SER A 185 -0.16 -11.90 10.99
C SER A 185 -1.49 -12.64 11.04
N ARG A 186 -2.53 -12.13 10.36
CA ARG A 186 -3.85 -12.79 10.25
C ARG A 186 -3.94 -13.87 9.18
N GLY A 187 -2.86 -14.15 8.44
CA GLY A 187 -2.88 -15.18 7.40
C GLY A 187 -3.43 -14.73 6.04
N HIS A 188 -3.76 -13.45 5.87
CA HIS A 188 -4.39 -12.89 4.66
C HIS A 188 -3.38 -12.46 3.59
N VAL A 189 -2.56 -13.40 3.11
CA VAL A 189 -1.48 -13.13 2.13
C VAL A 189 -1.99 -12.65 0.76
N ASN A 190 -3.17 -13.11 0.33
CA ASN A 190 -3.75 -12.68 -0.94
C ASN A 190 -4.19 -11.21 -0.89
N ILE A 191 -4.76 -10.78 0.24
CA ILE A 191 -5.14 -9.37 0.48
C ILE A 191 -3.90 -8.48 0.56
N MET A 192 -2.86 -8.97 1.23
CA MET A 192 -1.56 -8.29 1.31
C MET A 192 -0.94 -8.08 -0.09
N ALA A 193 -0.92 -9.11 -0.93
CA ALA A 193 -0.42 -9.01 -2.31
C ALA A 193 -1.28 -8.07 -3.16
N ALA A 194 -2.61 -8.14 -3.06
CA ALA A 194 -3.52 -7.25 -3.77
C ALA A 194 -3.34 -5.78 -3.36
N THR A 195 -3.20 -5.51 -2.07
CA THR A 195 -2.93 -4.15 -1.54
C THR A 195 -1.57 -3.65 -2.03
N THR A 196 -0.53 -4.47 -1.96
CA THR A 196 0.82 -4.11 -2.43
C THR A 196 0.78 -3.77 -3.93
N ALA A 197 0.17 -4.63 -4.75
CA ALA A 197 0.07 -4.41 -6.18
C ALA A 197 -0.77 -3.17 -6.51
N GLY A 198 -1.96 -3.05 -5.93
CA GLY A 198 -2.88 -1.94 -6.18
C GLY A 198 -2.30 -0.58 -5.84
N SER A 199 -1.67 -0.42 -4.67
CA SER A 199 -1.04 0.85 -4.28
C SER A 199 0.13 1.22 -5.19
N ASN A 200 0.94 0.24 -5.62
CA ASN A 200 2.02 0.50 -6.57
C ASN A 200 1.51 0.90 -7.96
N ILE A 201 0.46 0.22 -8.45
CA ILE A 201 -0.20 0.59 -9.70
C ILE A 201 -0.71 2.03 -9.60
N PHE A 202 -1.44 2.37 -8.54
CA PHE A 202 -1.91 3.73 -8.27
C PHE A 202 -0.78 4.78 -8.31
N LEU A 203 0.35 4.50 -7.65
CA LEU A 203 1.50 5.41 -7.62
C LEU A 203 2.15 5.59 -9.00
N LEU A 204 2.34 4.49 -9.74
CA LEU A 204 3.03 4.51 -11.03
C LEU A 204 2.16 5.00 -12.18
N THR A 205 0.83 4.94 -12.06
CA THR A 205 -0.09 5.39 -13.11
C THR A 205 -0.75 6.72 -12.75
N LEU A 206 -1.55 6.79 -11.68
CA LEU A 206 -2.33 7.99 -11.38
C LEU A 206 -1.42 9.09 -10.84
N CYS A 207 -0.66 8.82 -9.78
CA CYS A 207 0.17 9.84 -9.16
C CYS A 207 1.26 10.33 -10.12
N ALA A 208 2.02 9.42 -10.72
CA ALA A 208 3.03 9.79 -11.72
C ALA A 208 2.42 10.46 -12.96
N GLY A 209 1.24 10.01 -13.42
CA GLY A 209 0.54 10.62 -14.54
C GLY A 209 0.10 12.05 -14.25
N VAL A 210 -0.43 12.33 -13.06
CA VAL A 210 -0.78 13.69 -12.61
C VAL A 210 0.46 14.59 -12.52
N VAL A 211 1.58 14.07 -12.00
CA VAL A 211 2.85 14.83 -11.92
C VAL A 211 3.39 15.15 -13.32
N ALA A 212 3.32 14.20 -14.26
CA ALA A 212 3.73 14.42 -15.65
C ALA A 212 2.81 15.42 -16.38
N LEU A 213 1.50 15.36 -16.13
CA LEU A 213 0.52 16.30 -16.67
C LEU A 213 0.73 17.73 -16.14
N ALA A 214 1.15 17.87 -14.88
CA ALA A 214 1.45 19.17 -14.28
C ALA A 214 2.72 19.85 -14.87
N GLY A 215 3.45 19.20 -15.79
CA GLY A 215 4.52 19.82 -16.57
C GLY A 215 5.85 20.03 -15.83
N ASN A 216 6.02 19.48 -14.63
CA ASN A 216 7.18 19.75 -13.77
C ASN A 216 8.41 18.85 -14.03
N THR A 217 8.42 18.08 -15.12
CA THR A 217 9.43 17.02 -15.39
C THR A 217 10.66 17.49 -16.18
N ARG A 218 10.72 18.77 -16.58
CA ARG A 218 11.61 19.20 -17.68
C ARG A 218 13.10 19.39 -17.34
N ASN A 219 13.59 19.14 -16.11
CA ASN A 219 14.95 19.61 -15.79
C ASN A 219 15.73 18.92 -14.65
N GLN A 220 15.69 17.59 -14.46
CA GLN A 220 16.55 16.93 -13.45
C GLN A 220 17.44 15.83 -14.03
N SER A 221 18.71 15.92 -13.65
CA SER A 221 19.88 15.10 -13.98
C SER A 221 19.63 13.60 -14.21
N ASP A 222 19.98 13.13 -15.42
CA ASP A 222 19.72 11.78 -15.96
C ASP A 222 20.26 10.60 -15.12
N THR A 223 21.35 10.77 -14.37
CA THR A 223 21.98 9.67 -13.63
C THR A 223 21.17 9.21 -12.42
N PHE A 224 20.49 10.12 -11.73
CA PHE A 224 19.71 9.82 -10.52
C PHE A 224 18.43 9.05 -10.84
N VAL A 225 17.79 9.39 -11.96
CA VAL A 225 16.57 8.73 -12.42
C VAL A 225 16.82 7.27 -12.76
N LEU A 226 17.98 6.92 -13.32
CA LEU A 226 18.25 5.57 -13.82
C LEU A 226 18.38 4.53 -12.69
N PHE A 227 19.07 4.85 -11.60
CA PHE A 227 19.18 3.95 -10.44
C PHE A 227 17.82 3.67 -9.80
N ASP A 228 16.98 4.71 -9.65
CA ASP A 228 15.64 4.59 -9.12
C ASP A 228 14.72 3.76 -10.02
N LEU A 229 14.77 4.00 -11.34
CA LEU A 229 14.02 3.25 -12.34
C LEU A 229 14.35 1.76 -12.26
N ILE A 230 15.64 1.43 -12.21
CA ILE A 230 16.09 0.03 -12.08
C ILE A 230 15.61 -0.55 -10.76
N THR A 231 15.71 0.19 -9.65
CA THR A 231 15.29 -0.31 -8.33
C THR A 231 13.78 -0.55 -8.26
N VAL A 232 12.97 0.35 -8.83
CA VAL A 232 11.52 0.16 -8.99
C VAL A 232 11.21 -1.08 -9.83
N TRP A 233 11.93 -1.28 -10.94
CA TRP A 233 11.71 -2.44 -11.80
C TRP A 233 12.11 -3.76 -11.11
N VAL A 234 13.30 -3.81 -10.52
CA VAL A 234 13.83 -4.99 -9.81
C VAL A 234 12.96 -5.34 -8.61
N SER A 235 12.48 -4.36 -7.84
CA SER A 235 11.55 -4.63 -6.73
C SER A 235 10.22 -5.20 -7.22
N SER A 236 9.64 -4.65 -8.30
CA SER A 236 8.42 -5.18 -8.93
C SER A 236 8.60 -6.60 -9.49
N LEU A 237 9.74 -6.87 -10.15
CA LEU A 237 10.11 -8.20 -10.61
C LEU A 237 10.28 -9.19 -9.45
N GLY A 238 10.96 -8.76 -8.40
CA GLY A 238 11.10 -9.55 -7.18
C GLY A 238 9.73 -9.90 -6.60
N PHE A 239 8.84 -8.91 -6.44
CA PHE A 239 7.49 -9.13 -5.94
C PHE A 239 6.74 -10.17 -6.76
N PHE A 240 6.80 -10.05 -8.09
CA PHE A 240 6.22 -11.04 -8.99
C PHE A 240 6.77 -12.44 -8.76
N LEU A 241 8.09 -12.59 -8.64
CA LEU A 241 8.71 -13.89 -8.37
C LEU A 241 8.28 -14.47 -7.03
N VAL A 242 8.23 -13.66 -5.96
CA VAL A 242 7.78 -14.10 -4.64
C VAL A 242 6.35 -14.63 -4.69
N VAL A 243 5.46 -13.92 -5.39
CA VAL A 243 4.04 -14.30 -5.50
C VAL A 243 3.85 -15.55 -6.37
N ILE A 244 4.61 -15.70 -7.45
CA ILE A 244 4.51 -16.87 -8.33
C ILE A 244 5.10 -18.13 -7.69
N LEU A 245 6.26 -18.00 -7.06
CA LEU A 245 6.99 -19.10 -6.43
C LEU A 245 6.48 -19.46 -5.03
N GLY A 246 5.61 -18.64 -4.43
CA GLY A 246 5.11 -18.87 -3.07
C GLY A 246 6.21 -18.72 -2.01
N LEU A 247 7.10 -17.74 -2.16
CA LEU A 247 8.22 -17.58 -1.22
C LEU A 247 7.73 -17.03 0.13
N GLY A 248 8.17 -17.69 1.19
CA GLY A 248 7.78 -17.37 2.57
C GLY A 248 8.63 -16.29 3.23
N ARG A 249 8.83 -16.45 4.55
CA ARG A 249 9.56 -15.50 5.41
C ARG A 249 10.96 -15.15 4.93
N ILE A 250 11.67 -16.09 4.29
CA ILE A 250 13.04 -15.87 3.78
C ILE A 250 13.05 -14.76 2.73
N ALA A 251 12.06 -14.72 1.83
CA ALA A 251 11.93 -13.63 0.87
C ALA A 251 11.65 -12.30 1.57
N GLY A 252 10.84 -12.32 2.63
CA GLY A 252 10.63 -11.14 3.49
C GLY A 252 11.93 -10.60 4.08
N VAL A 253 12.79 -11.47 4.62
CA VAL A 253 14.09 -11.04 5.17
C VAL A 253 14.98 -10.45 4.08
N ILE A 254 15.05 -11.10 2.91
CA ILE A 254 15.85 -10.62 1.77
C ILE A 254 15.35 -9.26 1.29
N PHE A 255 14.03 -9.07 1.15
CA PHE A 255 13.45 -7.82 0.67
C PHE A 255 13.65 -6.69 1.68
N LEU A 256 13.47 -6.98 2.97
CA LEU A 256 13.69 -5.99 4.02
C LEU A 256 15.16 -5.59 4.09
N ALA A 257 16.09 -6.56 3.97
CA ALA A 257 17.52 -6.27 3.89
C ALA A 257 17.85 -5.44 2.64
N ALA A 258 17.27 -5.75 1.48
CA ALA A 258 17.41 -4.96 0.27
C ALA A 258 16.85 -3.54 0.43
N TYR A 259 15.75 -3.37 1.13
CA TYR A 259 15.19 -2.05 1.46
C TYR A 259 16.13 -1.23 2.35
N LEU A 260 16.66 -1.84 3.41
CA LEU A 260 17.61 -1.17 4.30
C LEU A 260 18.92 -0.84 3.57
N ALA A 261 19.39 -1.73 2.71
CA ALA A 261 20.56 -1.48 1.85
C ALA A 261 20.30 -0.33 0.87
N PHE A 262 19.12 -0.29 0.24
CA PHE A 262 18.70 0.82 -0.61
C PHE A 262 18.72 2.14 0.16
N LEU A 263 18.09 2.21 1.34
CA LEU A 263 18.10 3.43 2.18
C LEU A 263 19.52 3.84 2.59
N ALA A 264 20.37 2.88 2.97
CA ALA A 264 21.75 3.16 3.37
C ALA A 264 22.61 3.64 2.20
N LEU A 265 22.48 3.04 1.02
CA LEU A 265 23.15 3.47 -0.20
C LEU A 265 22.68 4.87 -0.60
N GLU A 266 21.36 5.10 -0.61
CA GLU A 266 20.78 6.39 -0.95
C GLU A 266 21.30 7.49 -0.02
N PHE A 267 21.36 7.21 1.28
CA PHE A 267 21.83 8.17 2.27
C PHE A 267 23.36 8.35 2.26
N THR A 268 24.14 7.30 2.02
CA THR A 268 25.62 7.37 2.10
C THR A 268 26.24 7.90 0.82
N VAL A 269 25.73 7.46 -0.34
CA VAL A 269 26.26 7.85 -1.65
C VAL A 269 25.83 9.28 -2.00
N TYR A 270 24.66 9.73 -1.55
CA TYR A 270 24.07 11.01 -1.98
C TYR A 270 23.87 12.07 -0.89
N ARG A 271 24.45 11.88 0.30
CA ARG A 271 24.64 12.97 1.29
C ARG A 271 25.76 13.96 0.89
N ARG A 272 26.38 13.80 -0.28
CA ARG A 272 27.39 14.72 -0.82
C ARG A 272 26.86 15.57 -1.95
#